data_AF-A0A1W0WH94-F1
#
_entry.id   AF-A0A1W0WH94-F1
#
_cell.length_a   1.000
_cell.length_b   1.000
_cell.length_c   1.000
_cell.angle_alpha   90.00
_cell.angle_beta   90.00
_cell.angle_gamma   90.00
#
_symmetry.space_group_name_H-M   'P 1'
#
loop_
_entity.id
_entity.type
_entity.pdbx_description
1 polymer ?
#
loop_
_entity_poly.entity_id
_entity_poly.type
_entity_poly.pdbx_seq_one_letter_code
_entity_poly.pdbx_strand_id
1 'polypeptide(L)'
;MRREKHDRNSVRTWAVVPLLHLLSWLSMAGTVSGKLSVEIVTMGYAYGNPTGPSLMFQGPALELSAIHMNRTYNETMDVKHTWLIEKRIRSCPEMIENSDYIMSKWYYDTSRKPANVTAFITSACGPGEAINSNRLAGHWDVLYMSTAQSDATLRNAPRSPTWVTTSHNTFSSYTRLYLNLFQRYGWTTLFVIYDESSMPSLTGMWDSLQAATADTSSKLTKTVRKVNSRASINYADLLSDFHKGSRVLLLFANAGVLRKLMVQAALMNLTTEEYVYITVEPFKFALLGNLTWQYGDEFDEIARKAFQSVLVLQPLVEPPLTADIVRELAPTFIEMSQREFNFSYTISEMNGPGMTSSYAGVSVFGQVVQEALNMDPPFHFASGRAWKRLFLNRTFQTDAGEIYIDEKGERANNLSIAYFDGNSTRCIAFLTQRADVNELVQLGDDFWPGWQKDPPSNEPECGFQGNAPKCLDKASRILSMAVAVAVTGSVILIGITLMILWMRAHHKTFVNDPSRFMMDKSFLIFREEHHSKSTLCLTSHQSAVVPSVRALTNGEYADHSQWAKTDDGKGVVGKRSSEDATGSVTPAPLRQKNGTSNSNSHTFKASQRKDSEPLQRLGEQSSAMLRNL
;
A
#
# COMPACT_ATOMS: atom_id res chain seq x y z
N MET A 1 24.65 26.11 -89.56
CA MET A 1 24.30 26.58 -90.92
C MET A 1 22.86 26.17 -91.24
N ARG A 2 22.05 27.14 -91.69
CA ARG A 2 20.70 27.06 -92.31
C ARG A 2 19.56 26.47 -91.46
N ARG A 3 18.65 27.31 -90.93
CA ARG A 3 17.50 28.03 -91.54
C ARG A 3 16.26 27.15 -91.76
N GLU A 4 15.28 27.46 -90.91
CA GLU A 4 13.82 27.40 -91.02
C GLU A 4 13.20 27.03 -92.38
N LYS A 5 12.09 26.29 -92.29
CA LYS A 5 10.89 26.62 -93.06
C LYS A 5 9.64 26.37 -92.22
N HIS A 6 8.94 27.47 -91.96
CA HIS A 6 7.56 27.55 -91.51
C HIS A 6 6.63 27.10 -92.64
N ASP A 7 5.56 26.38 -92.32
CA ASP A 7 4.33 26.51 -93.10
C ASP A 7 3.11 26.54 -92.17
N ARG A 8 2.25 27.53 -92.42
CA ARG A 8 0.93 27.74 -91.81
C ARG A 8 -0.09 27.34 -92.86
N ASN A 9 -1.10 26.55 -92.50
CA ASN A 9 -2.52 26.90 -92.72
C ASN A 9 -3.50 25.78 -92.35
N SER A 10 -4.71 26.23 -91.97
CA SER A 10 -5.97 25.50 -91.76
C SER A 10 -6.12 24.82 -90.39
N VAL A 11 -6.63 25.45 -89.33
CA VAL A 11 -7.96 26.05 -89.08
C VAL A 11 -9.13 25.07 -89.30
N ARG A 12 -9.82 24.82 -88.17
CA ARG A 12 -11.19 24.28 -87.97
C ARG A 12 -11.41 22.77 -88.03
N THR A 13 -11.36 22.16 -86.83
CA THR A 13 -12.48 21.38 -86.27
C THR A 13 -12.46 21.50 -84.74
N TRP A 14 -13.31 22.38 -84.22
CA TRP A 14 -13.69 22.39 -82.82
C TRP A 14 -14.86 21.40 -82.61
N ALA A 15 -14.95 20.89 -81.39
CA ALA A 15 -16.10 20.20 -80.77
C ALA A 15 -16.11 18.67 -80.76
N VAL A 16 -15.15 18.02 -80.07
CA VAL A 16 -15.41 16.76 -79.31
C VAL A 16 -14.45 16.59 -78.11
N VAL A 17 -14.29 17.57 -77.20
CA VAL A 17 -13.54 17.32 -75.93
C VAL A 17 -14.04 18.15 -74.73
N PRO A 18 -15.29 17.97 -74.24
CA PRO A 18 -15.52 18.28 -72.83
C PRO A 18 -16.37 17.23 -72.08
N LEU A 19 -16.30 15.94 -72.46
CA LEU A 19 -16.99 14.86 -71.73
C LEU A 19 -16.06 13.96 -70.89
N LEU A 20 -14.74 14.04 -71.06
CA LEU A 20 -13.79 13.23 -70.30
C LEU A 20 -13.27 13.89 -69.02
N HIS A 21 -13.43 15.21 -68.84
CA HIS A 21 -13.01 15.89 -67.61
C HIS A 21 -14.10 15.95 -66.53
N LEU A 22 -15.39 15.92 -66.91
CA LEU A 22 -16.51 15.85 -65.96
C LEU A 22 -16.71 14.45 -65.33
N LEU A 23 -16.24 13.39 -65.99
CA LEU A 23 -16.23 12.03 -65.42
C LEU A 23 -15.03 11.75 -64.50
N SER A 24 -14.02 12.62 -64.48
CA SER A 24 -12.86 12.50 -63.57
C SER A 24 -13.08 13.15 -62.20
N TRP A 25 -14.15 13.94 -62.04
CA TRP A 25 -14.52 14.58 -60.77
C TRP A 25 -15.69 13.88 -60.04
N LEU A 26 -16.28 12.86 -60.65
CA LEU A 26 -17.39 12.06 -60.08
C LEU A 26 -16.97 10.65 -59.61
N SER A 27 -15.67 10.31 -59.65
CA SER A 27 -15.15 9.03 -59.15
C SER A 27 -14.44 9.10 -57.79
N MET A 28 -14.45 10.25 -57.11
CA MET A 28 -13.79 10.45 -55.80
C MET A 28 -14.77 10.69 -54.64
N ALA A 29 -16.05 10.41 -54.84
CA ALA A 29 -17.01 10.18 -53.75
C ALA A 29 -17.36 8.69 -53.69
N GLY A 30 -16.33 7.83 -53.73
CA GLY A 30 -16.48 6.45 -53.33
C GLY A 30 -16.60 6.42 -51.81
N THR A 31 -17.82 6.58 -51.27
CA THR A 31 -18.12 6.02 -49.96
C THR A 31 -17.70 4.56 -50.03
N VAL A 32 -16.70 4.15 -49.23
CA VAL A 32 -16.33 2.73 -49.10
C VAL A 32 -17.58 2.02 -48.60
N SER A 33 -18.33 1.41 -49.52
CA SER A 33 -19.60 0.73 -49.26
C SER A 33 -19.31 -0.69 -48.78
N GLY A 34 -18.60 -0.79 -47.67
CA GLY A 34 -18.21 -2.06 -47.06
C GLY A 34 -17.78 -1.83 -45.62
N LYS A 35 -18.19 -2.75 -44.72
CA LYS A 35 -17.76 -2.74 -43.33
C LYS A 35 -16.24 -2.89 -43.25
N LEU A 36 -15.61 -2.19 -42.32
CA LEU A 36 -14.18 -2.35 -42.03
C LEU A 36 -13.94 -3.73 -41.43
N SER A 37 -13.14 -4.57 -42.09
CA SER A 37 -12.76 -5.86 -41.51
C SER A 37 -11.72 -5.67 -40.40
N VAL A 38 -12.03 -6.17 -39.20
CA VAL A 38 -11.20 -6.05 -38.01
C VAL A 38 -10.87 -7.44 -37.49
N GLU A 39 -9.58 -7.78 -37.41
CA GLU A 39 -9.09 -9.05 -36.86
C GLU A 39 -8.37 -8.81 -35.53
N ILE A 40 -8.99 -9.31 -34.44
CA ILE A 40 -8.37 -9.39 -33.13
C ILE A 40 -7.66 -10.73 -33.03
N VAL A 41 -6.37 -10.72 -32.75
CA VAL A 41 -5.55 -11.92 -32.64
C VAL A 41 -5.13 -12.10 -31.19
N THR A 42 -5.57 -13.19 -30.58
CA THR A 42 -5.25 -13.53 -29.19
C THR A 42 -4.49 -14.83 -29.16
N MET A 43 -3.28 -14.78 -28.62
CA MET A 43 -2.54 -15.98 -28.25
C MET A 43 -2.65 -16.23 -26.74
N GLY A 44 -2.50 -17.49 -26.37
CA GLY A 44 -2.44 -17.90 -24.99
C GLY A 44 -2.57 -19.42 -24.89
N TYR A 45 -2.42 -19.91 -23.67
CA TYR A 45 -2.57 -21.33 -23.40
C TYR A 45 -3.93 -21.62 -22.75
N ALA A 46 -4.50 -22.75 -23.14
CA ALA A 46 -5.87 -23.16 -22.80
C ALA A 46 -5.94 -24.54 -22.10
N TYR A 47 -4.79 -25.14 -21.81
CA TYR A 47 -4.69 -26.51 -21.28
C TYR A 47 -3.71 -26.58 -20.12
N GLY A 48 -3.83 -27.60 -19.26
CA GLY A 48 -2.92 -27.79 -18.13
C GLY A 48 -3.38 -27.04 -16.88
N ASN A 49 -2.43 -26.59 -16.05
CA ASN A 49 -2.77 -25.97 -14.78
C ASN A 49 -3.21 -24.50 -15.01
N PRO A 50 -4.43 -24.13 -14.59
CA PRO A 50 -4.94 -22.78 -14.79
C PRO A 50 -4.16 -21.80 -13.90
N THR A 51 -3.75 -20.70 -14.50
CA THR A 51 -3.16 -19.55 -13.80
C THR A 51 -3.97 -18.31 -14.16
N GLY A 52 -3.89 -17.26 -13.33
CA GLY A 52 -4.68 -16.03 -13.53
C GLY A 52 -4.64 -15.46 -14.96
N PRO A 53 -3.49 -15.45 -15.68
CA PRO A 53 -3.40 -14.98 -17.06
C PRO A 53 -3.83 -15.99 -18.16
N SER A 54 -4.09 -17.25 -17.81
CA SER A 54 -4.45 -18.28 -18.79
C SER A 54 -5.77 -17.97 -19.51
N LEU A 55 -5.97 -18.55 -20.70
CA LEU A 55 -7.22 -18.34 -21.46
C LEU A 55 -8.44 -18.96 -20.76
N MET A 56 -8.23 -19.94 -19.86
CA MET A 56 -9.29 -20.47 -19.01
C MET A 56 -9.94 -19.39 -18.13
N PHE A 57 -9.18 -18.37 -17.69
CA PHE A 57 -9.74 -17.21 -17.00
C PHE A 57 -10.00 -16.04 -17.96
N GLN A 58 -9.04 -15.69 -18.81
CA GLN A 58 -9.06 -14.44 -19.58
C GLN A 58 -9.81 -14.54 -20.91
N GLY A 59 -9.88 -15.75 -21.50
CA GLY A 59 -10.48 -16.01 -22.80
C GLY A 59 -11.95 -15.58 -22.88
N PRO A 60 -12.82 -15.97 -21.93
CA PRO A 60 -14.21 -15.55 -21.88
C PRO A 60 -14.40 -14.02 -21.94
N ALA A 61 -13.54 -13.28 -21.25
CA ALA A 61 -13.63 -11.82 -21.21
C ALA A 61 -13.22 -11.16 -22.54
N LEU A 62 -12.19 -11.70 -23.20
CA LEU A 62 -11.76 -11.24 -24.52
C LEU A 62 -12.83 -11.55 -25.58
N GLU A 63 -13.36 -12.77 -25.60
CA GLU A 63 -14.38 -13.21 -26.56
C GLU A 63 -15.69 -12.44 -26.37
N LEU A 64 -16.18 -12.31 -25.13
CA LEU A 64 -17.43 -11.59 -24.86
C LEU A 64 -17.35 -10.14 -25.32
N SER A 65 -16.22 -9.48 -25.06
CA SER A 65 -15.98 -8.11 -25.50
C SER A 65 -15.89 -7.99 -27.02
N ALA A 66 -15.28 -8.97 -27.72
CA ALA A 66 -15.26 -9.01 -29.18
C ALA A 66 -16.67 -9.21 -29.77
N ILE A 67 -17.50 -10.05 -29.15
CA ILE A 67 -18.92 -10.22 -29.51
C ILE A 67 -19.69 -8.91 -29.31
N HIS A 68 -19.49 -8.23 -28.18
CA HIS A 68 -20.12 -6.93 -27.91
C HIS A 68 -19.67 -5.87 -28.91
N MET A 69 -18.37 -5.78 -29.20
CA MET A 69 -17.83 -4.89 -30.22
C MET A 69 -18.48 -5.13 -31.59
N ASN A 70 -18.59 -6.39 -32.01
CA ASN A 70 -19.21 -6.74 -33.29
C ASN A 70 -20.70 -6.38 -33.35
N ARG A 71 -21.42 -6.54 -32.23
CA ARG A 71 -22.84 -6.18 -32.13
C ARG A 71 -23.05 -4.67 -32.12
N THR A 72 -22.25 -3.94 -31.35
CA THR A 72 -22.37 -2.49 -31.17
C THR A 72 -21.99 -1.74 -32.45
N TYR A 73 -20.96 -2.18 -33.17
CA TYR A 73 -20.47 -1.53 -34.38
C TYR A 73 -20.81 -2.32 -35.66
N ASN A 74 -21.92 -3.07 -35.65
CA ASN A 74 -22.29 -3.97 -36.73
C ASN A 74 -22.49 -3.25 -38.08
N GLU A 75 -22.80 -1.96 -38.10
CA GLU A 75 -23.00 -1.18 -39.33
C GLU A 75 -21.67 -0.78 -39.98
N THR A 76 -20.62 -0.59 -39.18
CA THR A 76 -19.33 -0.04 -39.62
C THR A 76 -18.21 -1.06 -39.64
N MET A 77 -18.31 -2.15 -38.87
CA MET A 77 -17.23 -3.13 -38.70
C MET A 77 -17.71 -4.57 -38.88
N ASP A 78 -16.79 -5.43 -39.35
CA ASP A 78 -16.91 -6.88 -39.32
C ASP A 78 -15.76 -7.43 -38.46
N VAL A 79 -16.08 -7.85 -37.23
CA VAL A 79 -15.08 -8.24 -36.23
C VAL A 79 -14.89 -9.74 -36.21
N LYS A 80 -13.65 -10.18 -36.40
CA LYS A 80 -13.21 -11.57 -36.29
C LYS A 80 -12.21 -11.71 -35.15
N HIS A 81 -12.48 -12.61 -34.22
CA HIS A 81 -11.54 -12.99 -33.16
C HIS A 81 -10.83 -14.30 -33.55
N THR A 82 -9.49 -14.24 -33.64
CA THR A 82 -8.63 -15.38 -34.00
C THR A 82 -7.80 -15.82 -32.80
N TRP A 83 -7.90 -17.10 -32.47
CA TRP A 83 -7.19 -17.72 -31.35
C TRP A 83 -5.92 -18.45 -31.82
N LEU A 84 -4.79 -18.15 -31.19
CA LEU A 84 -3.51 -18.84 -31.41
C LEU A 84 -3.19 -19.71 -30.19
N ILE A 85 -3.69 -20.96 -30.23
CA ILE A 85 -3.58 -21.93 -29.13
C ILE A 85 -2.84 -23.17 -29.63
N GLU A 86 -1.74 -23.53 -28.95
CA GLU A 86 -0.97 -24.75 -29.24
C GLU A 86 -1.16 -25.75 -28.09
N LYS A 87 -1.70 -26.95 -28.39
CA LYS A 87 -2.05 -27.97 -27.37
C LYS A 87 -0.88 -28.44 -26.49
N ARG A 88 0.35 -28.28 -26.99
CA ARG A 88 1.58 -28.67 -26.28
C ARG A 88 1.95 -27.69 -25.17
N ILE A 89 1.47 -26.45 -25.24
CA ILE A 89 1.78 -25.39 -24.27
C ILE A 89 0.77 -25.47 -23.14
N ARG A 90 1.25 -25.73 -21.93
CA ARG A 90 0.41 -26.03 -20.76
C ARG A 90 0.69 -25.15 -19.55
N SER A 91 1.62 -24.21 -19.68
CA SER A 91 2.04 -23.34 -18.58
C SER A 91 2.47 -21.97 -19.09
N CYS A 92 2.45 -20.98 -18.21
CA CYS A 92 2.94 -19.63 -18.56
C CYS A 92 4.42 -19.58 -18.94
N PRO A 93 5.35 -20.29 -18.27
CA PRO A 93 6.75 -20.36 -18.72
C PRO A 93 6.88 -20.86 -20.17
N GLU A 94 6.19 -21.95 -20.53
CA GLU A 94 6.20 -22.46 -21.90
C GLU A 94 5.60 -21.45 -22.89
N MET A 95 4.54 -20.74 -22.50
CA MET A 95 3.93 -19.70 -23.33
C MET A 95 4.91 -18.54 -23.58
N ILE A 96 5.64 -18.10 -22.55
CA ILE A 96 6.67 -17.06 -22.67
C ILE A 96 7.75 -17.50 -23.66
N GLU A 97 8.24 -18.74 -23.53
CA GLU A 97 9.30 -19.31 -24.38
C GLU A 97 8.88 -19.54 -25.83
N ASN A 98 7.59 -19.70 -26.12
CA ASN A 98 7.08 -20.02 -27.47
C ASN A 98 6.29 -18.87 -28.12
N SER A 99 6.10 -17.74 -27.41
CA SER A 99 5.26 -16.63 -27.85
C SER A 99 5.67 -16.06 -29.22
N ASP A 100 6.97 -15.91 -29.46
CA ASP A 100 7.55 -15.43 -30.72
C ASP A 100 7.29 -16.39 -31.90
N TYR A 101 7.46 -17.69 -31.68
CA TYR A 101 7.18 -18.73 -32.66
C TYR A 101 5.70 -18.74 -33.06
N ILE A 102 4.78 -18.68 -32.08
CA ILE A 102 3.34 -18.69 -32.34
C ILE A 102 2.93 -17.46 -33.15
N MET A 103 3.40 -16.29 -32.73
CA MET A 103 3.06 -15.02 -33.37
C MET A 103 3.64 -14.94 -34.79
N SER A 104 4.89 -15.36 -34.99
CA SER A 104 5.54 -15.37 -36.31
C SER A 104 4.93 -16.40 -37.27
N LYS A 105 4.60 -17.60 -36.79
CA LYS A 105 3.91 -18.62 -37.58
C LYS A 105 2.58 -18.10 -38.13
N TRP A 106 1.81 -17.37 -37.32
CA TRP A 106 0.57 -16.75 -37.78
C TRP A 106 0.82 -15.56 -38.74
N TYR A 107 1.79 -14.70 -38.43
CA TYR A 107 2.05 -13.49 -39.22
C TYR A 107 2.54 -13.80 -40.63
N TYR A 108 3.43 -14.79 -40.78
CA TYR A 108 4.02 -15.17 -42.06
C TYR A 108 3.23 -16.25 -42.82
N ASP A 109 2.05 -16.65 -42.35
CA ASP A 109 1.20 -17.58 -43.08
C ASP A 109 0.62 -16.93 -44.36
N THR A 110 1.15 -17.34 -45.51
CA THR A 110 0.75 -16.81 -46.82
C THR A 110 -0.65 -17.25 -47.25
N SER A 111 -1.26 -18.23 -46.58
CA SER A 111 -2.63 -18.67 -46.87
C SER A 111 -3.69 -17.74 -46.26
N ARG A 112 -3.29 -16.85 -45.34
CA ARG A 112 -4.20 -15.92 -44.64
C ARG A 112 -4.65 -14.77 -45.55
N LYS A 113 -5.93 -14.42 -45.43
CA LYS A 113 -6.46 -13.15 -45.97
C LYS A 113 -6.31 -12.06 -44.91
N PRO A 114 -5.51 -11.01 -45.13
CA PRO A 114 -5.33 -9.95 -44.15
C PRO A 114 -6.63 -9.14 -44.01
N ALA A 115 -7.01 -8.82 -42.78
CA ALA A 115 -8.05 -7.84 -42.49
C ALA A 115 -7.55 -6.41 -42.74
N ASN A 116 -8.45 -5.44 -42.82
CA ASN A 116 -8.10 -4.03 -42.93
C ASN A 116 -7.39 -3.53 -41.67
N VAL A 117 -7.82 -4.01 -40.51
CA VAL A 117 -7.20 -3.75 -39.21
C VAL A 117 -6.83 -5.08 -38.56
N THR A 118 -5.61 -5.18 -38.07
CA THR A 118 -5.15 -6.31 -37.25
C THR A 118 -4.57 -5.77 -35.96
N ALA A 119 -5.00 -6.31 -34.83
CA ALA A 119 -4.42 -6.01 -33.53
C ALA A 119 -4.16 -7.30 -32.75
N PHE A 120 -2.96 -7.42 -32.16
CA PHE A 120 -2.69 -8.46 -31.19
C PHE A 120 -3.20 -7.98 -29.83
N ILE A 121 -4.22 -8.64 -29.28
CA ILE A 121 -4.75 -8.35 -27.94
C ILE A 121 -4.63 -9.62 -27.12
N THR A 122 -3.65 -9.68 -26.21
CA THR A 122 -3.28 -10.91 -25.50
C THR A 122 -3.32 -10.70 -23.99
N SER A 123 -3.65 -11.73 -23.24
CA SER A 123 -3.60 -11.65 -21.78
C SER A 123 -2.18 -11.41 -21.27
N ALA A 124 -1.17 -11.93 -21.97
CA ALA A 124 0.22 -11.96 -21.53
C ALA A 124 0.41 -12.75 -20.22
N CYS A 125 1.01 -13.93 -20.30
CA CYS A 125 1.26 -14.82 -19.17
C CYS A 125 2.25 -14.23 -18.15
N GLY A 126 3.13 -13.34 -18.60
CA GLY A 126 4.10 -12.66 -17.76
C GLY A 126 4.89 -11.62 -18.55
N PRO A 127 5.82 -10.92 -17.88
CA PRO A 127 6.65 -9.88 -18.49
C PRO A 127 7.37 -10.34 -19.78
N GLY A 128 7.89 -11.58 -19.78
CA GLY A 128 8.62 -12.13 -20.92
C GLY A 128 7.77 -12.27 -22.19
N GLU A 129 6.51 -12.70 -22.10
CA GLU A 129 5.62 -12.77 -23.25
C GLU A 129 5.37 -11.37 -23.82
N ALA A 130 5.05 -10.40 -22.95
CA ALA A 130 4.80 -9.03 -23.38
C ALA A 130 6.02 -8.40 -24.07
N ILE A 131 7.23 -8.64 -23.55
CA ILE A 131 8.47 -8.18 -24.15
C ILE A 131 8.71 -8.83 -25.52
N ASN A 132 8.56 -10.15 -25.63
CA ASN A 132 8.79 -10.89 -26.87
C ASN A 132 7.81 -10.48 -27.97
N SER A 133 6.52 -10.39 -27.63
CA SER A 133 5.48 -9.95 -28.55
C SER A 133 5.64 -8.49 -28.98
N ASN A 134 5.98 -7.59 -28.05
CA ASN A 134 6.23 -6.19 -28.39
C ASN A 134 7.37 -6.03 -29.42
N ARG A 135 8.46 -6.81 -29.29
CA ARG A 135 9.58 -6.74 -30.24
C ARG A 135 9.11 -7.03 -31.67
N LEU A 136 8.37 -8.13 -31.85
CA LEU A 136 7.85 -8.52 -33.15
C LEU A 136 6.82 -7.53 -33.68
N ALA A 137 5.81 -7.18 -32.87
CA ALA A 137 4.75 -6.27 -33.25
C ALA A 137 5.27 -4.86 -33.61
N GLY A 138 6.28 -4.37 -32.87
CA GLY A 138 6.92 -3.09 -33.15
C GLY A 138 7.67 -3.07 -34.50
N HIS A 139 8.31 -4.18 -34.87
CA HIS A 139 8.95 -4.36 -36.17
C HIS A 139 7.94 -4.48 -37.32
N TRP A 140 6.82 -5.15 -37.09
CA TRP A 140 5.74 -5.31 -38.07
C TRP A 140 4.84 -4.07 -38.20
N ASP A 141 5.02 -3.07 -37.34
CA ASP A 141 4.11 -1.92 -37.17
C ASP A 141 2.66 -2.35 -36.94
N VAL A 142 2.44 -3.36 -36.10
CA VAL A 142 1.11 -3.86 -35.71
C VAL A 142 0.83 -3.45 -34.27
N LEU A 143 -0.39 -3.01 -33.98
CA LEU A 143 -0.82 -2.68 -32.62
C LEU A 143 -0.73 -3.95 -31.75
N TYR A 144 -0.05 -3.83 -30.61
CA TYR A 144 0.02 -4.88 -29.60
C TYR A 144 -0.53 -4.38 -28.26
N MET A 145 -1.52 -5.08 -27.74
CA MET A 145 -2.15 -4.80 -26.46
C MET A 145 -1.99 -5.99 -25.52
N SER A 146 -1.39 -5.76 -24.35
CA SER A 146 -1.38 -6.75 -23.26
C SER A 146 -2.45 -6.41 -22.23
N THR A 147 -3.18 -7.40 -21.70
CA THR A 147 -4.37 -7.14 -20.86
C THR A 147 -4.30 -7.68 -19.43
N ALA A 148 -3.40 -8.61 -19.09
CA ALA A 148 -3.26 -9.14 -17.73
C ALA A 148 -1.88 -8.93 -17.10
N GLN A 149 -0.80 -8.94 -17.90
CA GLN A 149 0.56 -8.64 -17.45
C GLN A 149 1.26 -7.64 -18.37
N SER A 150 2.27 -6.96 -17.83
CA SER A 150 3.14 -6.03 -18.56
C SER A 150 4.54 -6.00 -17.92
N ASP A 151 5.43 -5.19 -18.48
CA ASP A 151 6.77 -4.97 -17.94
C ASP A 151 7.11 -3.47 -17.99
N ALA A 152 7.79 -2.95 -16.96
CA ALA A 152 8.14 -1.55 -16.86
C ALA A 152 9.06 -1.07 -18.00
N THR A 153 9.87 -1.97 -18.58
CA THR A 153 10.74 -1.65 -19.72
C THR A 153 9.95 -1.31 -20.99
N LEU A 154 8.70 -1.77 -21.10
CA LEU A 154 7.83 -1.48 -22.24
C LEU A 154 7.37 -0.02 -22.29
N ARG A 155 7.48 0.73 -21.19
CA ARG A 155 7.24 2.19 -21.17
C ARG A 155 8.22 2.98 -22.05
N ASN A 156 9.33 2.37 -22.46
CA ASN A 156 10.30 2.99 -23.36
C ASN A 156 9.74 3.06 -24.79
N ALA A 157 9.16 4.21 -25.15
CA ALA A 157 8.48 4.40 -26.44
C ALA A 157 9.31 4.03 -27.68
N PRO A 158 10.61 4.39 -27.79
CA PRO A 158 11.47 3.89 -28.87
C PRO A 158 11.56 2.36 -28.98
N ARG A 159 11.48 1.63 -27.87
CA ARG A 159 11.52 0.15 -27.84
C ARG A 159 10.15 -0.50 -27.95
N SER A 160 9.09 0.27 -27.73
CA SER A 160 7.70 -0.21 -27.72
C SER A 160 6.79 0.74 -28.51
N PRO A 161 7.04 0.91 -29.82
CA PRO A 161 6.40 1.95 -30.61
C PRO A 161 4.92 1.69 -30.91
N THR A 162 4.46 0.45 -30.75
CA THR A 162 3.07 0.03 -31.04
C THR A 162 2.36 -0.61 -29.86
N TRP A 163 2.99 -0.59 -28.68
CA TRP A 163 2.45 -1.23 -27.48
C TRP A 163 1.56 -0.31 -26.67
N VAL A 164 0.45 -0.86 -26.19
CA VAL A 164 -0.47 -0.30 -25.19
C VAL A 164 -0.84 -1.41 -24.20
N THR A 165 -1.25 -1.09 -22.98
CA THR A 165 -1.78 -2.11 -22.06
C THR A 165 -2.97 -1.61 -21.25
N THR A 166 -3.94 -2.50 -21.04
CA THR A 166 -5.05 -2.31 -20.10
C THR A 166 -4.87 -3.10 -18.80
N SER A 167 -3.70 -3.75 -18.64
CA SER A 167 -3.34 -4.56 -17.49
C SER A 167 -3.62 -3.84 -16.18
N HIS A 168 -4.30 -4.50 -15.24
CA HIS A 168 -4.41 -4.07 -13.85
C HIS A 168 -3.06 -4.13 -13.11
N ASN A 169 -2.18 -5.08 -13.50
CA ASN A 169 -0.83 -5.21 -12.96
C ASN A 169 0.08 -4.17 -13.61
N THR A 170 0.21 -3.02 -12.94
CA THR A 170 0.94 -1.82 -13.40
C THR A 170 2.08 -1.52 -12.43
N PHE A 171 3.17 -2.28 -12.56
CA PHE A 171 4.28 -2.25 -11.59
C PHE A 171 4.92 -0.86 -11.47
N SER A 172 4.90 -0.09 -12.56
CA SER A 172 5.41 1.29 -12.59
C SER A 172 4.62 2.24 -11.65
N SER A 173 3.29 2.08 -11.57
CA SER A 173 2.42 2.91 -10.74
C SER A 173 2.69 2.66 -9.25
N TYR A 174 2.86 1.39 -8.86
CA TYR A 174 3.27 1.02 -7.49
C TYR A 174 4.70 1.46 -7.19
N THR A 175 5.63 1.31 -8.14
CA THR A 175 7.01 1.78 -7.98
C THR A 175 7.05 3.28 -7.69
N ARG A 176 6.27 4.06 -8.44
CA ARG A 176 6.11 5.50 -8.23
C ARG A 176 5.52 5.82 -6.85
N LEU A 177 4.52 5.06 -6.42
CA LEU A 177 3.90 5.20 -5.09
C LEU A 177 4.91 4.96 -3.96
N TYR A 178 5.73 3.91 -4.05
CA TYR A 178 6.80 3.65 -3.08
C TYR A 178 7.81 4.80 -3.03
N LEU A 179 8.29 5.27 -4.18
CA LEU A 179 9.28 6.35 -4.25
C LEU A 179 8.74 7.66 -3.65
N ASN A 180 7.50 8.02 -3.99
CA ASN A 180 6.85 9.20 -3.44
C ASN A 180 6.61 9.09 -1.93
N LEU A 181 6.28 7.89 -1.43
CA LEU A 181 6.15 7.63 -0.01
C LEU A 181 7.48 7.80 0.74
N PHE A 182 8.57 7.23 0.20
CA PHE A 182 9.90 7.36 0.81
C PHE A 182 10.37 8.81 0.82
N GLN A 183 10.12 9.54 -0.28
CA GLN A 183 10.46 10.95 -0.38
C GLN A 183 9.65 11.80 0.62
N ARG A 184 8.34 11.55 0.76
CA ARG A 184 7.46 12.30 1.68
C ARG A 184 7.93 12.23 3.12
N TYR A 185 8.36 11.05 3.58
CA TYR A 185 8.75 10.83 4.98
C TYR A 185 10.27 10.79 5.21
N GLY A 186 11.07 11.07 4.17
CA GLY A 186 12.54 11.09 4.28
C GLY A 186 13.16 9.72 4.59
N TRP A 187 12.50 8.64 4.22
CA TRP A 187 13.00 7.28 4.43
C TRP A 187 14.04 6.91 3.37
N THR A 188 15.22 6.54 3.82
CA THR A 188 16.39 6.24 2.99
C THR A 188 17.00 4.88 3.31
N THR A 189 16.83 4.34 4.52
CA THR A 189 17.27 2.99 4.90
C THR A 189 16.08 2.06 4.93
N LEU A 190 16.06 1.08 4.02
CA LEU A 190 14.95 0.18 3.78
C LEU A 190 15.38 -1.27 4.03
N PHE A 191 14.50 -2.06 4.65
CA PHE A 191 14.67 -3.50 4.76
C PHE A 191 13.61 -4.18 3.91
N VAL A 192 14.00 -5.08 3.03
CA VAL A 192 13.09 -5.71 2.06
C VAL A 192 13.06 -7.21 2.29
N ILE A 193 11.86 -7.75 2.44
CA ILE A 193 11.60 -9.19 2.41
C ILE A 193 10.74 -9.47 1.18
N TYR A 194 11.20 -10.37 0.31
CA TYR A 194 10.39 -10.85 -0.80
C TYR A 194 10.37 -12.39 -0.83
N ASP A 195 9.19 -12.94 -1.11
CA ASP A 195 8.96 -14.39 -1.18
C ASP A 195 9.00 -14.86 -2.63
N GLU A 196 9.96 -15.69 -2.98
CA GLU A 196 10.10 -16.22 -4.35
C GLU A 196 9.00 -17.20 -4.73
N SER A 197 8.34 -17.78 -3.73
CA SER A 197 7.27 -18.75 -3.96
C SER A 197 5.88 -18.11 -4.02
N SER A 198 5.81 -16.79 -3.80
CA SER A 198 4.61 -15.97 -3.93
C SER A 198 4.22 -15.75 -5.39
N MET A 199 3.07 -15.10 -5.60
CA MET A 199 2.57 -14.82 -6.94
C MET A 199 3.53 -13.94 -7.75
N PRO A 200 3.66 -14.17 -9.07
CA PRO A 200 4.51 -13.36 -9.95
C PRO A 200 4.22 -11.86 -9.94
N SER A 201 3.00 -11.45 -9.59
CA SER A 201 2.66 -10.03 -9.44
C SER A 201 3.42 -9.36 -8.28
N LEU A 202 3.62 -10.06 -7.15
CA LEU A 202 4.34 -9.54 -5.99
C LEU A 202 5.85 -9.50 -6.25
N THR A 203 6.41 -10.55 -6.86
CA THR A 203 7.83 -10.57 -7.23
C THR A 203 8.13 -9.55 -8.33
N GLY A 204 7.26 -9.43 -9.33
CA GLY A 204 7.39 -8.43 -10.40
C GLY A 204 7.31 -6.98 -9.90
N MET A 205 6.51 -6.71 -8.87
CA MET A 205 6.53 -5.40 -8.19
C MET A 205 7.86 -5.12 -7.51
N TRP A 206 8.44 -6.11 -6.83
CA TRP A 206 9.77 -5.98 -6.24
C TRP A 206 10.84 -5.76 -7.33
N ASP A 207 10.82 -6.52 -8.41
CA ASP A 207 11.78 -6.38 -9.51
C ASP A 207 11.72 -4.97 -10.14
N SER A 208 10.51 -4.44 -10.33
CA SER A 208 10.29 -3.08 -10.82
C SER A 208 10.85 -2.03 -9.86
N LEU A 209 10.59 -2.15 -8.56
CA LEU A 209 11.13 -1.24 -7.55
C LEU A 209 12.66 -1.34 -7.44
N GLN A 210 13.21 -2.56 -7.52
CA GLN A 210 14.64 -2.80 -7.50
C GLN A 210 15.33 -2.14 -8.69
N ALA A 211 14.78 -2.31 -9.90
CA ALA A 211 15.30 -1.69 -11.11
C ALA A 211 15.26 -0.15 -11.04
N ALA A 212 14.15 0.42 -10.56
CA ALA A 212 14.02 1.88 -10.40
C ALA A 212 14.96 2.48 -9.35
N THR A 213 15.43 1.66 -8.39
CA THR A 213 16.34 2.06 -7.31
C THR A 213 17.74 1.48 -7.48
N ALA A 214 18.10 1.02 -8.69
CA ALA A 214 19.42 0.43 -8.97
C ALA A 214 20.49 1.50 -9.24
N ASP A 215 20.10 2.71 -9.63
CA ASP A 215 21.04 3.80 -9.91
C ASP A 215 21.74 4.26 -8.62
N THR A 216 23.06 4.47 -8.72
CA THR A 216 23.95 4.91 -7.62
C THR A 216 23.62 6.34 -7.15
N SER A 217 22.86 7.10 -7.95
CA SER A 217 22.30 8.39 -7.55
C SER A 217 21.22 8.28 -6.47
N SER A 218 20.60 7.11 -6.30
CA SER A 218 19.59 6.91 -5.27
C SER A 218 20.24 6.90 -3.89
N LYS A 219 19.83 7.82 -3.00
CA LYS A 219 20.27 7.88 -1.59
C LYS A 219 19.70 6.72 -0.74
N LEU A 220 19.18 5.66 -1.38
CA LEU A 220 18.47 4.57 -0.73
C LEU A 220 19.43 3.42 -0.41
N THR A 221 19.57 3.10 0.87
CA THR A 221 20.26 1.90 1.35
C THR A 221 19.25 0.79 1.56
N LYS A 222 19.42 -0.34 0.89
CA LYS A 222 18.48 -1.47 0.92
C LYS A 222 19.15 -2.72 1.47
N THR A 223 18.60 -3.29 2.54
CA THR A 223 18.97 -4.65 2.99
C THR A 223 17.91 -5.62 2.51
N VAL A 224 18.28 -6.56 1.64
CA VAL A 224 17.33 -7.49 1.00
C VAL A 224 17.45 -8.87 1.63
N ARG A 225 16.31 -9.50 1.92
CA ARG A 225 16.19 -10.88 2.38
C ARG A 225 15.18 -11.62 1.50
N LYS A 226 15.62 -12.76 1.00
CA LYS A 226 14.85 -13.66 0.15
C LYS A 226 14.28 -14.78 1.01
N VAL A 227 12.99 -15.06 0.87
CA VAL A 227 12.31 -16.14 1.60
C VAL A 227 11.55 -17.06 0.65
N ASN A 228 11.16 -18.23 1.16
CA ASN A 228 10.30 -19.19 0.48
C ASN A 228 9.20 -19.63 1.45
N SER A 229 7.97 -19.16 1.24
CA SER A 229 6.83 -19.48 2.11
C SER A 229 6.36 -20.93 2.04
N ARG A 230 6.84 -21.72 1.06
CA ARG A 230 6.64 -23.18 1.01
C ARG A 230 7.59 -23.94 1.95
N ALA A 231 8.60 -23.26 2.49
CA ALA A 231 9.51 -23.77 3.50
C ALA A 231 9.28 -23.08 4.85
N SER A 232 9.97 -23.53 5.90
CA SER A 232 9.97 -22.82 7.18
C SER A 232 10.75 -21.50 7.06
N ILE A 233 10.14 -20.41 7.53
CA ILE A 233 10.76 -19.09 7.59
C ILE A 233 11.09 -18.80 9.05
N ASN A 234 12.35 -18.44 9.34
CA ASN A 234 12.73 -17.94 10.67
C ASN A 234 12.45 -16.43 10.77
N TYR A 235 11.24 -16.08 11.21
CA TYR A 235 10.83 -14.69 11.36
C TYR A 235 11.65 -13.93 12.41
N ALA A 236 12.13 -14.61 13.46
CA ALA A 236 12.89 -13.97 14.54
C ALA A 236 14.26 -13.47 14.05
N ASP A 237 14.94 -14.24 13.19
CA ASP A 237 16.22 -13.83 12.60
C ASP A 237 16.03 -12.64 11.64
N LEU A 238 14.99 -12.70 10.79
CA LEU A 238 14.66 -11.61 9.86
C LEU A 238 14.37 -10.31 10.60
N LEU A 239 13.59 -10.39 11.68
CA LEU A 239 13.24 -9.23 12.51
C LEU A 239 14.44 -8.72 13.33
N SER A 240 15.34 -9.61 13.75
CA SER A 240 16.59 -9.23 14.42
C SER A 240 17.52 -8.46 13.49
N ASP A 241 17.62 -8.88 12.22
CA ASP A 241 18.37 -8.16 11.18
C ASP A 241 17.70 -6.81 10.87
N PHE A 242 16.37 -6.80 10.75
CA PHE A 242 15.59 -5.58 10.52
C PHE A 242 15.84 -4.55 11.63
N HIS A 243 15.73 -4.96 12.90
CA HIS A 243 15.94 -4.10 14.06
C HIS A 243 17.33 -3.42 14.06
N LYS A 244 18.37 -4.12 13.60
CA LYS A 244 19.75 -3.61 13.55
C LYS A 244 20.01 -2.62 12.43
N GLY A 245 19.22 -2.62 11.36
CA GLY A 245 19.58 -1.92 10.12
C GLY A 245 18.51 -1.01 9.53
N SER A 246 17.27 -1.04 10.01
CA SER A 246 16.19 -0.24 9.46
C SER A 246 15.05 0.00 10.46
N ARG A 247 14.15 0.91 10.10
CA ARG A 247 12.85 1.17 10.73
C ARG A 247 11.67 1.02 9.76
N VAL A 248 11.97 0.85 8.48
CA VAL A 248 11.02 0.69 7.39
C VAL A 248 11.22 -0.69 6.75
N LEU A 249 10.22 -1.56 6.86
CA LEU A 249 10.22 -2.90 6.27
C LEU A 249 9.26 -2.95 5.09
N LEU A 250 9.72 -3.37 3.92
CA LEU A 250 8.88 -3.68 2.76
C LEU A 250 8.70 -5.20 2.65
N LEU A 251 7.45 -5.64 2.53
CA LEU A 251 7.12 -7.05 2.38
C LEU A 251 6.40 -7.31 1.05
N PHE A 252 7.00 -8.16 0.21
CA PHE A 252 6.41 -8.67 -1.03
C PHE A 252 6.18 -10.18 -0.88
N ALA A 253 5.11 -10.54 -0.17
CA ALA A 253 4.76 -11.93 0.11
C ALA A 253 3.24 -12.12 0.29
N ASN A 254 2.78 -13.37 0.23
CA ASN A 254 1.41 -13.75 0.56
C ASN A 254 0.98 -13.20 1.94
N ALA A 255 -0.28 -12.77 2.09
CA ALA A 255 -0.80 -12.18 3.31
C ALA A 255 -0.62 -13.06 4.57
N GLY A 256 -0.59 -14.38 4.43
CA GLY A 256 -0.30 -15.29 5.54
C GLY A 256 1.13 -15.15 6.08
N VAL A 257 2.10 -14.79 5.23
CA VAL A 257 3.49 -14.50 5.64
C VAL A 257 3.53 -13.20 6.45
N LEU A 258 2.81 -12.16 5.99
CA LEU A 258 2.68 -10.91 6.73
C LEU A 258 2.14 -11.15 8.13
N ARG A 259 1.02 -11.89 8.26
CA ARG A 259 0.42 -12.12 9.58
C ARG A 259 1.38 -12.79 10.55
N LYS A 260 2.09 -13.84 10.10
CA LYS A 260 3.09 -14.55 10.92
C LYS A 260 4.26 -13.64 11.29
N LEU A 261 4.76 -12.83 10.36
CA LEU A 261 5.81 -11.84 10.61
C LEU A 261 5.36 -10.83 11.67
N MET A 262 4.14 -10.28 11.55
CA MET A 262 3.63 -9.27 12.48
C MET A 262 3.36 -9.82 13.88
N VAL A 263 2.88 -11.06 14.00
CA VAL A 263 2.77 -11.75 15.30
C VAL A 263 4.15 -11.88 15.94
N GLN A 264 5.16 -12.33 15.18
CA GLN A 264 6.52 -12.44 15.70
C GLN A 264 7.11 -11.07 16.06
N ALA A 265 6.84 -10.03 15.27
CA ALA A 265 7.27 -8.67 15.54
C ALA A 265 6.71 -8.14 16.87
N ALA A 266 5.42 -8.38 17.13
CA ALA A 266 4.80 -8.00 18.39
C ALA A 266 5.41 -8.75 19.59
N LEU A 267 5.67 -10.06 19.45
CA LEU A 267 6.35 -10.85 20.48
C LEU A 267 7.78 -10.36 20.77
N MET A 268 8.42 -9.69 19.81
CA MET A 268 9.75 -9.10 19.93
C MET A 268 9.72 -7.61 20.28
N ASN A 269 8.55 -7.01 20.55
CA ASN A 269 8.37 -5.57 20.79
C ASN A 269 8.87 -4.68 19.63
N LEU A 270 8.70 -5.13 18.39
CA LEU A 270 9.09 -4.40 17.17
C LEU A 270 7.89 -3.76 16.45
N THR A 271 6.82 -3.48 17.18
CA THR A 271 5.59 -2.80 16.67
C THR A 271 5.35 -1.48 17.42
N THR A 272 6.43 -0.84 17.89
CA THR A 272 6.41 0.45 18.59
C THR A 272 6.35 1.63 17.62
N GLU A 273 6.42 2.86 18.13
CA GLU A 273 6.51 4.10 17.34
C GLU A 273 7.71 4.18 16.40
N GLU A 274 8.70 3.32 16.58
CA GLU A 274 9.91 3.35 15.76
C GLU A 274 9.74 2.60 14.43
N TYR A 275 8.74 1.73 14.26
CA TYR A 275 8.70 0.79 13.12
C TYR A 275 7.46 0.97 12.25
N VAL A 276 7.66 0.83 10.93
CA VAL A 276 6.59 0.70 9.95
C VAL A 276 6.84 -0.51 9.03
N TYR A 277 5.76 -1.23 8.76
CA TYR A 277 5.73 -2.39 7.87
C TYR A 277 4.86 -2.04 6.67
N ILE A 278 5.38 -2.20 5.46
CA ILE A 278 4.71 -1.79 4.23
C ILE A 278 4.51 -3.03 3.37
N THR A 279 3.26 -3.37 3.12
CA THR A 279 2.85 -4.47 2.23
C THR A 279 2.07 -3.91 1.05
N VAL A 280 1.79 -4.77 0.05
CA VAL A 280 0.97 -4.41 -1.10
C VAL A 280 -0.16 -5.43 -1.27
N GLU A 281 -1.37 -4.93 -1.49
CA GLU A 281 -2.53 -5.71 -1.93
C GLU A 281 -2.99 -5.12 -3.26
N PRO A 282 -2.46 -5.61 -4.40
CA PRO A 282 -2.79 -5.03 -5.69
C PRO A 282 -4.27 -5.23 -6.06
N PHE A 283 -4.87 -6.30 -5.53
CA PHE A 283 -6.27 -6.65 -5.65
C PHE A 283 -6.59 -7.85 -4.72
N LYS A 284 -7.87 -8.04 -4.41
CA LYS A 284 -8.33 -9.22 -3.67
C LYS A 284 -8.37 -10.44 -4.57
N PHE A 285 -7.60 -11.46 -4.21
CA PHE A 285 -7.57 -12.73 -4.91
C PHE A 285 -7.06 -13.84 -3.99
N ALA A 286 -7.69 -15.01 -4.03
CA ALA A 286 -7.42 -16.09 -3.08
C ALA A 286 -5.93 -16.49 -3.03
N LEU A 287 -5.22 -16.46 -4.15
CA LEU A 287 -3.79 -16.82 -4.21
C LEU A 287 -2.85 -15.78 -3.54
N LEU A 288 -3.29 -14.54 -3.34
CA LEU A 288 -2.56 -13.53 -2.58
C LEU A 288 -2.74 -13.68 -1.06
N GLY A 289 -3.69 -14.53 -0.64
CA GLY A 289 -4.04 -14.75 0.76
C GLY A 289 -5.09 -13.76 1.26
N ASN A 290 -5.50 -13.93 2.51
CA ASN A 290 -6.46 -13.05 3.16
C ASN A 290 -5.73 -11.96 3.94
N LEU A 291 -5.71 -10.73 3.44
CA LEU A 291 -5.04 -9.62 4.11
C LEU A 291 -5.88 -9.09 5.28
N THR A 292 -5.80 -9.77 6.41
CA THR A 292 -6.43 -9.38 7.66
C THR A 292 -5.63 -9.89 8.86
N TRP A 293 -5.79 -9.24 10.01
CA TRP A 293 -5.26 -9.74 11.27
C TRP A 293 -6.08 -10.91 11.85
N GLN A 294 -7.37 -11.01 11.48
CA GLN A 294 -8.32 -11.97 12.08
C GLN A 294 -8.33 -13.30 11.32
N TYR A 295 -7.71 -14.33 11.90
CA TYR A 295 -7.69 -15.69 11.36
C TYR A 295 -8.49 -16.68 12.21
N GLY A 296 -9.01 -16.26 13.37
CA GLY A 296 -9.75 -17.10 14.29
C GLY A 296 -8.85 -17.99 15.16
N ASP A 297 -7.60 -17.58 15.40
CA ASP A 297 -6.65 -18.29 16.26
C ASP A 297 -6.30 -17.47 17.52
N GLU A 298 -5.50 -18.05 18.42
CA GLU A 298 -5.10 -17.44 19.69
C GLU A 298 -4.24 -16.17 19.54
N PHE A 299 -3.67 -15.93 18.36
CA PHE A 299 -2.81 -14.79 18.07
C PHE A 299 -3.58 -13.59 17.51
N ASP A 300 -4.90 -13.68 17.30
CA ASP A 300 -5.69 -12.61 16.71
C ASP A 300 -5.57 -11.27 17.45
N GLU A 301 -5.58 -11.27 18.79
CA GLU A 301 -5.45 -10.03 19.57
C GLU A 301 -4.03 -9.43 19.49
N ILE A 302 -3.02 -10.28 19.40
CA ILE A 302 -1.63 -9.85 19.19
C ILE A 302 -1.49 -9.26 17.79
N ALA A 303 -1.99 -9.96 16.77
CA ALA A 303 -1.99 -9.52 15.38
C ALA A 303 -2.77 -8.21 15.21
N ARG A 304 -3.94 -8.06 15.83
CA ARG A 304 -4.78 -6.86 15.76
C ARG A 304 -4.04 -5.61 16.21
N LYS A 305 -3.26 -5.69 17.29
CA LYS A 305 -2.41 -4.58 17.77
C LYS A 305 -1.22 -4.36 16.86
N ALA A 306 -0.55 -5.43 16.43
CA ALA A 306 0.61 -5.37 15.54
C ALA A 306 0.31 -4.73 14.19
N PHE A 307 -0.86 -5.03 13.61
CA PHE A 307 -1.28 -4.56 12.29
C PHE A 307 -1.48 -3.05 12.22
N GLN A 308 -1.54 -2.34 13.35
CA GLN A 308 -1.61 -0.88 13.34
C GLN A 308 -0.29 -0.23 12.90
N SER A 309 0.82 -0.97 12.92
CA SER A 309 2.10 -0.55 12.34
C SER A 309 2.22 -0.91 10.84
N VAL A 310 1.15 -1.45 10.23
CA VAL A 310 1.14 -1.89 8.83
C VAL A 310 0.48 -0.84 7.94
N LEU A 311 1.20 -0.46 6.88
CA LEU A 311 0.68 0.25 5.73
C LEU A 311 0.46 -0.73 4.57
N VAL A 312 -0.66 -0.56 3.89
CA VAL A 312 -1.07 -1.37 2.74
C VAL A 312 -1.16 -0.46 1.52
N LEU A 313 -0.34 -0.72 0.51
CA LEU A 313 -0.47 -0.10 -0.81
C LEU A 313 -1.52 -0.88 -1.61
N GLN A 314 -2.53 -0.19 -2.12
CA GLN A 314 -3.67 -0.82 -2.80
C GLN A 314 -4.33 0.16 -3.79
N PRO A 315 -5.26 -0.29 -4.64
CA PRO A 315 -6.11 0.61 -5.41
C PRO A 315 -6.95 1.55 -4.50
N LEU A 316 -7.13 2.82 -4.90
CA LEU A 316 -7.83 3.85 -4.11
C LEU A 316 -9.28 3.45 -3.81
N VAL A 317 -9.97 3.06 -4.86
CA VAL A 317 -11.20 2.31 -4.75
C VAL A 317 -10.71 0.88 -4.92
N GLU A 318 -10.93 0.00 -3.93
CA GLU A 318 -11.00 -1.42 -4.26
C GLU A 318 -11.85 -1.46 -5.52
N PRO A 319 -11.46 -2.05 -6.64
CA PRO A 319 -12.48 -2.45 -7.57
C PRO A 319 -13.16 -3.60 -6.82
N PRO A 320 -14.32 -3.42 -6.11
CA PRO A 320 -15.21 -4.52 -6.21
C PRO A 320 -15.35 -4.70 -7.73
N LEU A 321 -15.38 -5.93 -8.19
CA LEU A 321 -16.25 -6.16 -9.34
C LEU A 321 -17.51 -5.37 -8.97
N THR A 322 -17.77 -4.26 -9.66
CA THR A 322 -18.86 -3.36 -9.24
C THR A 322 -20.10 -4.23 -9.15
N ALA A 323 -21.08 -3.87 -8.31
CA ALA A 323 -22.30 -4.68 -8.24
C ALA A 323 -22.84 -5.01 -9.64
N ASP A 324 -22.65 -4.08 -10.59
CA ASP A 324 -22.95 -4.24 -12.01
C ASP A 324 -22.02 -5.24 -12.73
N ILE A 325 -20.68 -5.16 -12.62
CA ILE A 325 -19.77 -6.16 -13.23
C ILE A 325 -20.00 -7.57 -12.66
N VAL A 326 -20.20 -7.71 -11.35
CA VAL A 326 -20.52 -9.00 -10.72
C VAL A 326 -21.85 -9.54 -11.22
N ARG A 327 -22.85 -8.67 -11.37
CA ARG A 327 -24.20 -9.08 -11.77
C ARG A 327 -24.27 -9.42 -13.25
N GLU A 328 -23.55 -8.69 -14.09
CA GLU A 328 -23.76 -8.72 -15.54
C GLU A 328 -22.69 -9.50 -16.30
N LEU A 329 -21.42 -9.38 -15.92
CA LEU A 329 -20.31 -9.99 -16.68
C LEU A 329 -19.81 -11.29 -16.06
N ALA A 330 -19.67 -11.35 -14.73
CA ALA A 330 -19.08 -12.50 -14.05
C ALA A 330 -19.79 -13.85 -14.32
N PRO A 331 -21.14 -13.95 -14.29
CA PRO A 331 -21.83 -15.21 -14.55
C PRO A 331 -21.57 -15.71 -15.98
N THR A 332 -21.59 -14.79 -16.95
CA THR A 332 -21.32 -15.11 -18.36
C THR A 332 -19.88 -15.57 -18.54
N PHE A 333 -18.91 -14.95 -17.87
CA PHE A 333 -17.53 -15.41 -17.97
C PHE A 333 -17.32 -16.82 -17.41
N ILE A 334 -17.96 -17.13 -16.28
CA ILE A 334 -17.91 -18.47 -15.67
C ILE A 334 -18.53 -19.52 -16.62
N GLU A 335 -19.70 -19.21 -17.19
CA GLU A 335 -20.38 -20.08 -18.15
C GLU A 335 -19.53 -20.32 -19.41
N MET A 336 -19.01 -19.25 -20.01
CA MET A 336 -18.16 -19.34 -21.20
C MET A 336 -16.86 -20.09 -20.92
N SER A 337 -16.24 -19.90 -19.75
CA SER A 337 -15.07 -20.68 -19.32
C SER A 337 -15.37 -22.18 -19.30
N GLN A 338 -16.49 -22.56 -18.70
CA GLN A 338 -16.89 -23.96 -18.62
C GLN A 338 -17.20 -24.53 -20.01
N ARG A 339 -17.86 -23.75 -20.87
CA ARG A 339 -18.25 -24.16 -22.22
C ARG A 339 -17.06 -24.32 -23.17
N GLU A 340 -16.14 -23.36 -23.17
CA GLU A 340 -15.08 -23.23 -24.18
C GLU A 340 -13.77 -23.88 -23.74
N PHE A 341 -13.50 -23.90 -22.44
CA PHE A 341 -12.23 -24.37 -21.87
C PHE A 341 -12.39 -25.55 -20.91
N ASN A 342 -13.62 -26.01 -20.65
CA ASN A 342 -13.92 -27.06 -19.67
C ASN A 342 -13.31 -26.76 -18.28
N PHE A 343 -13.35 -25.48 -17.88
CA PHE A 343 -12.85 -25.01 -16.60
C PHE A 343 -13.94 -24.26 -15.84
N SER A 344 -14.23 -24.72 -14.63
CA SER A 344 -15.22 -24.12 -13.73
C SER A 344 -14.51 -23.51 -12.52
N TYR A 345 -15.00 -22.35 -12.10
CA TYR A 345 -14.55 -21.63 -10.91
C TYR A 345 -15.70 -20.82 -10.33
N THR A 346 -15.59 -20.50 -9.05
CA THR A 346 -16.55 -19.66 -8.33
C THR A 346 -16.20 -18.18 -8.44
N ILE A 347 -17.14 -17.30 -8.11
CA ILE A 347 -16.90 -15.84 -8.06
C ILE A 347 -15.74 -15.52 -7.10
N SER A 348 -15.57 -16.26 -6.01
CA SER A 348 -14.44 -16.09 -5.07
C SER A 348 -13.08 -16.49 -5.63
N GLU A 349 -13.07 -17.39 -6.62
CA GLU A 349 -11.85 -17.85 -7.31
C GLU A 349 -11.58 -17.04 -8.58
N MET A 350 -12.49 -16.14 -8.95
CA MET A 350 -12.36 -15.31 -10.15
C MET A 350 -11.19 -14.35 -10.01
N ASN A 351 -10.34 -14.28 -11.05
CA ASN A 351 -9.39 -13.19 -11.20
C ASN A 351 -10.10 -11.95 -11.79
N GLY A 352 -10.94 -11.32 -10.97
CA GLY A 352 -11.80 -10.20 -11.38
C GLY A 352 -11.06 -9.11 -12.15
N PRO A 353 -10.00 -8.50 -11.57
CA PRO A 353 -9.22 -7.44 -12.23
C PRO A 353 -8.57 -7.86 -13.53
N GLY A 354 -8.08 -9.10 -13.65
CA GLY A 354 -7.54 -9.62 -14.91
C GLY A 354 -8.61 -9.65 -15.99
N MET A 355 -9.74 -10.25 -15.66
CA MET A 355 -10.82 -10.45 -16.62
C MET A 355 -11.46 -9.13 -17.05
N THR A 356 -11.69 -8.20 -16.12
CA THR A 356 -12.19 -6.86 -16.47
C THR A 356 -11.18 -6.08 -17.31
N SER A 357 -9.87 -6.22 -17.05
CA SER A 357 -8.82 -5.62 -17.88
C SER A 357 -8.79 -6.18 -19.30
N SER A 358 -9.03 -7.49 -19.45
CA SER A 358 -9.15 -8.18 -20.74
C SER A 358 -10.39 -7.75 -21.52
N TYR A 359 -11.55 -7.72 -20.86
CA TYR A 359 -12.77 -7.20 -21.46
C TYR A 359 -12.60 -5.75 -21.92
N ALA A 360 -12.04 -4.90 -21.06
CA ALA A 360 -11.81 -3.50 -21.37
C ALA A 360 -10.77 -3.30 -22.48
N GLY A 361 -9.76 -4.17 -22.60
CA GLY A 361 -8.76 -4.13 -23.69
C GLY A 361 -9.41 -4.13 -25.08
N VAL A 362 -10.34 -5.06 -25.30
CA VAL A 362 -11.08 -5.14 -26.57
C VAL A 362 -12.12 -4.02 -26.70
N SER A 363 -12.79 -3.64 -25.61
CA SER A 363 -13.77 -2.54 -25.62
C SER A 363 -13.13 -1.20 -26.00
N VAL A 364 -11.99 -0.86 -25.39
CA VAL A 364 -11.20 0.34 -25.69
C VAL A 364 -10.70 0.30 -27.14
N PHE A 365 -10.22 -0.85 -27.61
CA PHE A 365 -9.83 -1.01 -29.01
C PHE A 365 -11.00 -0.72 -29.96
N GLY A 366 -12.19 -1.27 -29.68
CA GLY A 366 -13.37 -1.02 -30.51
C GLY A 366 -13.80 0.46 -30.55
N GLN A 367 -13.76 1.16 -29.41
CA GLN A 367 -14.02 2.61 -29.37
C GLN A 367 -13.02 3.37 -30.25
N VAL A 368 -11.72 3.07 -30.13
CA VAL A 368 -10.67 3.73 -30.91
C VAL A 368 -10.81 3.46 -32.41
N VAL A 369 -11.17 2.23 -32.81
CA VAL A 369 -11.41 1.91 -34.23
C VAL A 369 -12.61 2.70 -34.77
N GLN A 370 -13.68 2.84 -33.98
CA GLN A 370 -14.87 3.60 -34.39
C GLN A 370 -14.59 5.10 -34.53
N GLU A 371 -13.79 5.66 -33.63
CA GLU A 371 -13.33 7.05 -33.73
C GLU A 371 -12.46 7.27 -34.97
N ALA A 372 -11.52 6.35 -35.22
CA ALA A 372 -10.59 6.42 -36.36
C ALA A 372 -11.28 6.44 -37.73
N LEU A 373 -12.43 5.78 -37.85
CA LEU A 373 -13.24 5.79 -39.09
C LEU A 373 -13.75 7.18 -39.48
N ASN A 374 -13.89 8.09 -38.52
CA ASN A 374 -14.47 9.41 -38.72
C ASN A 374 -13.43 10.55 -38.67
N MET A 375 -12.14 10.23 -38.68
CA MET A 375 -11.07 11.22 -38.62
C MET A 375 -10.85 11.94 -39.96
N ASP A 376 -10.55 13.24 -39.87
CA ASP A 376 -10.05 14.06 -40.97
C ASP A 376 -8.71 14.72 -40.54
N PRO A 377 -7.58 14.45 -41.23
CA PRO A 377 -7.44 13.60 -42.43
C PRO A 377 -7.68 12.10 -42.16
N PRO A 378 -7.95 11.29 -43.20
CA PRO A 378 -8.21 9.87 -43.06
C PRO A 378 -7.11 9.12 -42.32
N PHE A 379 -7.53 8.23 -41.41
CA PHE A 379 -6.62 7.48 -40.56
C PHE A 379 -5.86 6.37 -41.30
N HIS A 380 -4.58 6.17 -40.95
CA HIS A 380 -3.73 5.12 -41.51
C HIS A 380 -3.91 3.78 -40.76
N PHE A 381 -4.91 2.99 -41.15
CA PHE A 381 -5.27 1.71 -40.51
C PHE A 381 -4.14 0.67 -40.42
N ALA A 382 -3.14 0.75 -41.31
CA ALA A 382 -2.02 -0.19 -41.37
C ALA A 382 -0.84 0.15 -40.43
N SER A 383 -0.89 1.26 -39.67
CA SER A 383 0.21 1.67 -38.79
C SER A 383 -0.15 1.52 -37.31
N GLY A 384 0.46 0.53 -36.66
CA GLY A 384 0.39 0.32 -35.21
C GLY A 384 0.87 1.53 -34.40
N ARG A 385 1.84 2.29 -34.92
CA ARG A 385 2.28 3.55 -34.33
C ARG A 385 1.19 4.62 -34.37
N ALA A 386 0.45 4.71 -35.48
CA ALA A 386 -0.69 5.62 -35.58
C ALA A 386 -1.80 5.20 -34.60
N TRP A 387 -2.06 3.89 -34.48
CA TRP A 387 -3.02 3.36 -33.52
C TRP A 387 -2.64 3.73 -32.09
N LYS A 388 -1.41 3.44 -31.64
CA LYS A 388 -0.94 3.74 -30.29
C LYS A 388 -1.27 5.17 -29.86
N ARG A 389 -1.08 6.15 -30.74
CA ARG A 389 -1.33 7.57 -30.44
C ARG A 389 -2.77 7.88 -30.03
N LEU A 390 -3.75 7.15 -30.57
CA LEU A 390 -5.17 7.35 -30.24
C LEU A 390 -5.53 6.86 -28.83
N PHE A 391 -4.68 6.02 -28.21
CA PHE A 391 -4.89 5.52 -26.84
C PHE A 391 -4.27 6.42 -25.77
N LEU A 392 -3.27 7.24 -26.10
CA LEU A 392 -2.43 7.91 -25.10
C LEU A 392 -3.15 9.07 -24.41
N ASN A 393 -2.82 9.25 -23.13
CA ASN A 393 -3.18 10.41 -22.30
C ASN A 393 -4.69 10.70 -22.29
N ARG A 394 -5.51 9.66 -22.18
CA ARG A 394 -6.97 9.80 -22.10
C ARG A 394 -7.63 8.67 -21.34
N THR A 395 -8.86 8.96 -20.93
CA THR A 395 -9.74 8.06 -20.19
C THR A 395 -10.76 7.43 -21.13
N PHE A 396 -11.06 6.15 -20.91
CA PHE A 396 -12.08 5.39 -21.60
C PHE A 396 -13.12 4.88 -20.61
N GLN A 397 -14.39 4.93 -21.02
CA GLN A 397 -15.50 4.35 -20.26
C GLN A 397 -15.82 2.99 -20.84
N THR A 398 -15.89 1.95 -19.99
CA THR A 398 -16.23 0.59 -20.40
C THR A 398 -17.20 -0.02 -19.39
N ASP A 399 -17.90 -1.08 -19.77
CA ASP A 399 -18.76 -1.83 -18.83
C ASP A 399 -17.95 -2.45 -17.67
N ALA A 400 -16.64 -2.61 -17.88
CA ALA A 400 -15.67 -3.07 -16.89
C ALA A 400 -15.10 -1.94 -16.01
N GLY A 401 -15.61 -0.71 -16.16
CA GLY A 401 -15.19 0.48 -15.43
C GLY A 401 -14.31 1.43 -16.25
N GLU A 402 -13.90 2.52 -15.60
CA GLU A 402 -13.07 3.55 -16.18
C GLU A 402 -11.60 3.09 -16.30
N ILE A 403 -10.98 3.37 -17.45
CA ILE A 403 -9.55 3.11 -17.68
C ILE A 403 -8.86 4.35 -18.22
N TYR A 404 -7.86 4.84 -17.50
CA TYR A 404 -6.95 5.88 -17.98
C TYR A 404 -5.66 5.25 -18.52
N ILE A 405 -5.30 5.59 -19.75
CA ILE A 405 -4.05 5.18 -20.40
C ILE A 405 -3.13 6.40 -20.44
N ASP A 406 -1.92 6.25 -19.90
CA ASP A 406 -0.95 7.33 -19.76
C ASP A 406 -0.22 7.66 -21.07
N GLU A 407 0.71 8.61 -21.01
CA GLU A 407 1.49 9.06 -22.16
C GLU A 407 2.49 8.02 -22.69
N LYS A 408 2.71 6.91 -21.98
CA LYS A 408 3.57 5.80 -22.41
C LYS A 408 2.79 4.64 -23.01
N GLY A 409 1.47 4.65 -22.85
CA GLY A 409 0.57 3.58 -23.28
C GLY A 409 0.32 2.55 -22.19
N GLU A 410 0.65 2.84 -20.94
CA GLU A 410 0.32 1.98 -19.81
C GLU A 410 -0.96 2.47 -19.13
N ARG A 411 -1.82 1.54 -18.70
CA ARG A 411 -2.91 1.88 -17.77
C ARG A 411 -2.30 2.46 -16.50
N ALA A 412 -2.78 3.61 -16.06
CA ALA A 412 -2.43 4.16 -14.75
C ALA A 412 -3.64 4.07 -13.82
N ASN A 413 -3.42 3.54 -12.63
CA ASN A 413 -4.47 3.34 -11.62
C ASN A 413 -4.40 4.42 -10.55
N ASN A 414 -5.55 4.83 -10.02
CA ASN A 414 -5.61 5.58 -8.77
C ASN A 414 -5.28 4.64 -7.62
N LEU A 415 -4.22 4.94 -6.88
CA LEU A 415 -3.74 4.13 -5.78
C LEU A 415 -3.94 4.86 -4.45
N SER A 416 -3.92 4.09 -3.37
CA SER A 416 -3.94 4.58 -2.00
C SER A 416 -2.93 3.86 -1.13
N ILE A 417 -2.63 4.50 -0.01
CA ILE A 417 -1.96 3.89 1.12
C ILE A 417 -2.97 3.88 2.25
N ALA A 418 -3.20 2.69 2.78
CA ALA A 418 -4.20 2.42 3.79
C ALA A 418 -3.56 1.79 5.03
N TYR A 419 -4.27 1.83 6.15
CA TYR A 419 -3.81 1.28 7.43
C TYR A 419 -4.93 0.54 8.15
N PHE A 420 -4.57 -0.28 9.14
CA PHE A 420 -5.53 -0.90 10.05
C PHE A 420 -5.70 -0.05 11.32
N ASP A 421 -6.94 0.31 11.65
CA ASP A 421 -7.28 1.03 12.89
C ASP A 421 -7.36 0.09 14.12
N GLY A 422 -7.33 -1.23 13.88
CA GLY A 422 -7.46 -2.28 14.88
C GLY A 422 -8.88 -2.52 15.40
N ASN A 423 -9.89 -1.78 14.92
CA ASN A 423 -11.30 -2.05 15.24
C ASN A 423 -11.96 -2.85 14.11
N SER A 424 -11.48 -2.68 12.89
CA SER A 424 -11.98 -3.34 11.69
C SER A 424 -10.93 -4.26 11.08
N THR A 425 -11.40 -5.26 10.31
CA THR A 425 -10.56 -6.07 9.43
C THR A 425 -10.30 -5.40 8.08
N ARG A 426 -10.91 -4.23 7.83
CA ARG A 426 -10.72 -3.45 6.61
C ARG A 426 -9.73 -2.32 6.85
N CYS A 427 -8.89 -2.05 5.85
CA CYS A 427 -8.00 -0.91 5.85
C CYS A 427 -8.74 0.40 5.57
N ILE A 428 -8.23 1.50 6.10
CA ILE A 428 -8.72 2.85 5.86
C ILE A 428 -7.66 3.60 5.05
N ALA A 429 -8.02 4.13 3.88
CA ALA A 429 -7.10 4.92 3.07
C ALA A 429 -6.88 6.31 3.68
N PHE A 430 -5.62 6.74 3.79
CA PHE A 430 -5.26 8.07 4.30
C PHE A 430 -4.33 8.85 3.36
N LEU A 431 -3.68 8.18 2.39
CA LEU A 431 -2.99 8.83 1.29
C LEU A 431 -3.50 8.30 -0.04
N THR A 432 -3.47 9.13 -1.07
CA THR A 432 -3.78 8.73 -2.44
C THR A 432 -2.77 9.27 -3.43
N GLN A 433 -2.50 8.48 -4.47
CA GLN A 433 -1.80 8.93 -5.66
C GLN A 433 -2.72 8.72 -6.85
N ARG A 434 -3.11 9.83 -7.49
CA ARG A 434 -3.93 9.77 -8.70
C ARG A 434 -3.12 9.27 -9.89
N ALA A 435 -3.81 8.70 -10.87
CA ALA A 435 -3.21 8.14 -12.08
C ALA A 435 -2.50 9.21 -12.93
N ASP A 436 -3.10 10.40 -12.99
CA ASP A 436 -2.71 11.57 -13.79
C ASP A 436 -1.69 12.50 -13.09
N VAL A 437 -1.51 12.37 -11.77
CA VAL A 437 -0.65 13.26 -10.98
C VAL A 437 0.46 12.48 -10.27
N ASN A 438 1.67 13.03 -10.31
CA ASN A 438 2.84 12.44 -9.65
C ASN A 438 3.03 12.94 -8.20
N GLU A 439 1.94 13.15 -7.48
CA GLU A 439 1.97 13.64 -6.11
C GLU A 439 1.14 12.72 -5.21
N LEU A 440 1.70 12.42 -4.05
CA LEU A 440 1.01 11.73 -2.98
C LEU A 440 0.23 12.77 -2.17
N VAL A 441 -1.08 12.60 -2.04
CA VAL A 441 -2.00 13.55 -1.42
C VAL A 441 -2.62 12.94 -0.16
N GLN A 442 -2.70 13.72 0.91
CA GLN A 442 -3.38 13.38 2.16
C GLN A 442 -4.90 13.36 1.96
N LEU A 443 -5.56 12.28 2.38
CA LEU A 443 -7.01 12.19 2.47
C LEU A 443 -7.45 12.64 3.87
N GLY A 444 -8.18 13.76 3.94
CA GLY A 444 -8.59 14.36 5.21
C GLY A 444 -7.50 15.23 5.83
N ASP A 445 -7.52 15.34 7.15
CA ASP A 445 -6.56 16.16 7.91
C ASP A 445 -5.14 15.59 7.86
N ASP A 446 -4.13 16.41 8.16
CA ASP A 446 -2.74 15.95 8.26
C ASP A 446 -2.56 15.12 9.55
N PHE A 447 -2.41 13.81 9.38
CA PHE A 447 -2.24 12.83 10.45
C PHE A 447 -1.42 11.63 9.96
N TRP A 448 -0.79 10.94 10.91
CA TRP A 448 -0.15 9.66 10.70
C TRP A 448 -1.00 8.52 11.32
N PRO A 449 -1.25 7.42 10.60
CA PRO A 449 -2.07 6.33 11.09
C PRO A 449 -1.41 5.48 12.18
N GLY A 450 -2.25 4.86 13.01
CA GLY A 450 -1.84 3.98 14.12
C GLY A 450 -1.91 4.68 15.47
N TRP A 451 -1.19 4.15 16.47
CA TRP A 451 -1.14 4.72 17.82
C TRP A 451 -0.24 5.96 17.95
N GLN A 452 0.38 6.38 16.84
CA GLN A 452 1.49 7.30 16.81
C GLN A 452 1.03 8.66 16.28
N LYS A 453 1.60 9.75 16.77
CA LYS A 453 1.29 11.10 16.29
C LYS A 453 1.99 11.43 14.97
N ASP A 454 3.19 10.88 14.79
CA ASP A 454 4.11 11.20 13.70
C ASP A 454 4.67 9.91 13.07
N PRO A 455 5.05 9.93 11.77
CA PRO A 455 5.70 8.79 11.11
C PRO A 455 7.03 8.42 11.78
N PRO A 456 7.45 7.14 11.73
CA PRO A 456 8.73 6.74 12.26
C PRO A 456 9.88 7.46 11.55
N SER A 457 10.86 7.89 12.32
CA SER A 457 12.11 8.44 11.77
C SER A 457 12.88 7.37 11.01
N ASN A 458 13.62 7.78 9.97
CA ASN A 458 14.44 6.87 9.19
C ASN A 458 15.47 6.09 10.04
N GLU A 459 16.02 6.77 11.05
CA GLU A 459 16.98 6.21 11.99
C GLU A 459 16.46 6.44 13.42
N PRO A 460 16.60 5.46 14.34
CA PRO A 460 16.25 5.64 15.75
C PRO A 460 17.05 6.79 16.37
N GLU A 461 16.56 7.33 17.50
CA GLU A 461 17.21 8.47 18.13
C GLU A 461 18.70 8.20 18.40
N CYS A 462 19.06 7.07 19.01
CA CYS A 462 20.45 6.78 19.33
C CYS A 462 21.28 6.22 18.17
N GLY A 463 20.75 6.22 16.94
CA GLY A 463 21.35 5.57 15.79
C GLY A 463 21.25 4.04 15.86
N PHE A 464 21.44 3.37 14.72
CA PHE A 464 21.28 1.91 14.65
C PHE A 464 22.19 1.13 15.60
N GLN A 465 23.36 1.69 15.95
CA GLN A 465 24.32 1.10 16.87
C GLN A 465 24.24 1.69 18.29
N GLY A 466 23.31 2.60 18.57
CA GLY A 466 23.18 3.25 19.88
C GLY A 466 24.30 4.25 20.21
N ASN A 467 25.19 4.54 19.26
CA ASN A 467 26.38 5.36 19.43
C ASN A 467 26.22 6.79 18.90
N ALA A 468 24.99 7.25 18.61
CA ALA A 468 24.77 8.63 18.23
C ALA A 468 25.31 9.58 19.32
N PRO A 469 26.01 10.68 18.96
CA PRO A 469 26.67 11.57 19.91
C PRO A 469 25.75 12.03 21.06
N LYS A 470 24.48 12.32 20.74
CA LYS A 470 23.45 12.74 21.71
C LYS A 470 23.11 11.68 22.78
N CYS A 471 23.36 10.40 22.52
CA CYS A 471 23.17 9.31 23.48
C CYS A 471 24.44 8.98 24.27
N LEU A 472 25.61 9.13 23.64
CA LEU A 472 26.90 9.03 24.32
C LEU A 472 27.08 10.12 25.38
N ASP A 473 26.58 11.33 25.11
CA ASP A 473 26.64 12.48 26.02
C ASP A 473 25.78 12.31 27.29
N LYS A 474 24.69 11.53 27.22
CA LYS A 474 23.88 11.19 28.39
C LYS A 474 24.58 10.14 29.25
N ALA A 475 25.16 9.12 28.63
CA ALA A 475 25.91 8.07 29.34
C ALA A 475 27.19 8.63 29.99
N SER A 476 27.91 9.51 29.31
CA SER A 476 29.12 10.16 29.84
C SER A 476 28.79 11.10 30.99
N ARG A 477 27.68 11.85 30.92
CA ARG A 477 27.19 12.69 32.04
C ARG A 477 26.83 11.87 33.26
N ILE A 478 26.11 10.76 33.11
CA ILE A 478 25.77 9.85 34.22
C ILE A 478 27.04 9.27 34.85
N LEU A 479 27.99 8.82 34.04
CA LEU A 479 29.28 8.30 34.52
C LEU A 479 30.10 9.39 35.24
N SER A 480 30.16 10.60 34.68
CA SER A 480 30.88 11.73 35.30
C SER A 480 30.27 12.16 36.64
N MET A 481 28.93 12.15 36.75
CA MET A 481 28.22 12.42 38.01
C MET A 481 28.50 11.33 39.04
N ALA A 482 28.47 10.06 38.64
CA ALA A 482 28.76 8.94 39.54
C ALA A 482 30.21 9.01 40.07
N VAL A 483 31.18 9.32 39.20
CA VAL A 483 32.58 9.53 39.59
C VAL A 483 32.72 10.73 40.53
N ALA A 484 32.07 11.85 40.22
CA ALA A 484 32.12 13.05 41.07
C ALA A 484 31.57 12.79 42.49
N VAL A 485 30.46 12.05 42.61
CA VAL A 485 29.88 11.66 43.90
C VAL A 485 30.82 10.72 44.66
N ALA A 486 31.40 9.73 43.98
CA ALA A 486 32.34 8.79 44.61
C ALA A 486 33.61 9.49 45.12
N VAL A 487 34.19 10.41 44.33
CA VAL A 487 35.36 11.19 44.73
C VAL A 487 35.03 12.10 45.90
N THR A 488 33.90 12.81 45.85
CA THR A 488 33.47 13.72 46.92
C THR A 488 33.24 12.95 48.23
N GLY A 489 32.55 11.81 48.16
CA GLY A 489 32.32 10.94 49.33
C GLY A 489 33.63 10.40 49.92
N SER A 490 34.60 10.04 49.06
CA SER A 490 35.92 9.58 49.49
C SER A 490 36.72 10.68 50.20
N VAL A 491 36.70 11.91 49.67
CA VAL A 491 37.37 13.07 50.29
C VAL A 491 36.75 13.38 51.66
N ILE A 492 35.43 13.31 51.79
CA ILE A 492 34.75 13.53 53.08
C ILE A 492 35.13 12.44 54.09
N LEU A 493 35.15 11.17 53.67
CA LEU A 493 35.57 10.05 54.53
C LEU A 493 37.04 10.18 54.98
N ILE A 494 37.93 10.60 54.07
CA ILE A 494 39.33 10.87 54.39
C ILE A 494 39.43 12.05 55.37
N GLY A 495 38.67 13.13 55.14
CA GLY A 495 38.62 14.28 56.05
C GLY A 495 38.14 13.90 57.46
N ILE A 496 37.08 13.11 57.57
CA ILE A 496 36.55 12.62 58.85
C ILE A 496 37.57 11.71 59.54
N THR A 497 38.20 10.79 58.82
CA THR A 497 39.20 9.89 59.41
C THR A 497 40.44 10.65 59.87
N LEU A 498 40.93 11.61 59.09
CA LEU A 498 42.02 12.51 59.50
C LEU A 498 41.63 13.36 60.71
N MET A 499 40.39 13.87 60.77
CA MET A 499 39.88 14.62 61.92
C MET A 499 39.79 13.74 63.18
N ILE A 500 39.35 12.48 63.05
CA ILE A 500 39.34 11.52 64.17
C ILE A 500 40.77 11.20 64.63
N LEU A 501 41.70 10.99 63.71
CA LEU A 501 43.11 10.75 64.03
C LEU A 501 43.76 11.98 64.69
N TRP A 502 43.45 13.18 64.21
CA TRP A 502 43.87 14.44 64.81
C TRP A 502 43.30 14.63 66.21
N MET A 503 42.00 14.39 66.42
CA MET A 503 41.38 14.44 67.74
C MET A 503 42.02 13.41 68.71
N ARG A 504 42.34 12.20 68.23
CA ARG A 504 43.02 11.19 69.04
C ARG A 504 44.47 11.55 69.37
N ALA A 505 45.20 12.14 68.42
CA ALA A 505 46.56 12.62 68.64
C ALA A 505 46.58 13.81 69.61
N HIS A 506 45.66 14.77 69.42
CA HIS A 506 45.50 15.93 70.29
C HIS A 506 45.07 15.54 71.71
N HIS A 507 44.18 14.55 71.85
CA HIS A 507 43.81 13.98 73.15
C HIS A 507 45.00 13.28 73.83
N LYS A 508 45.88 12.61 73.09
CA LYS A 508 47.12 12.02 73.65
C LYS A 508 48.13 13.10 74.10
N THR A 509 48.24 14.22 73.38
CA THR A 509 49.07 15.36 73.83
C THR A 509 48.45 16.12 75.00
N PHE A 510 47.11 16.14 75.13
CA PHE A 510 46.43 16.79 76.25
C PHE A 510 46.52 16.01 77.57
N VAL A 511 46.69 14.68 77.51
CA VAL A 511 46.78 13.80 78.68
C VAL A 511 48.23 13.61 79.18
N ASN A 512 49.24 13.89 78.35
CA ASN A 512 50.66 13.64 78.67
C ASN A 512 51.50 14.91 78.96
N ASP A 513 50.89 16.07 79.17
CA ASP A 513 51.59 17.28 79.66
C ASP A 513 51.16 17.59 81.11
N PRO A 514 51.95 17.24 82.13
CA PRO A 514 51.63 17.53 83.53
C PRO A 514 51.76 19.01 83.92
N SER A 515 52.15 19.91 83.01
CA SER A 515 52.52 21.29 83.38
C SER A 515 51.39 22.32 83.32
N ARG A 516 50.14 21.94 82.98
CA ARG A 516 49.01 22.89 82.85
C ARG A 516 47.98 22.88 83.98
N PHE A 517 48.23 22.16 85.07
CA PHE A 517 47.46 22.27 86.31
C PHE A 517 48.29 22.92 87.42
N MET A 518 48.61 24.20 87.28
CA MET A 518 48.92 25.06 88.43
C MET A 518 47.82 26.12 88.55
N MET A 519 46.89 25.90 89.47
CA MET A 519 46.14 27.01 90.05
C MET A 519 47.13 27.88 90.83
N ASP A 520 47.12 29.17 90.56
CA ASP A 520 47.80 30.17 91.38
C ASP A 520 47.16 30.22 92.78
N LYS A 521 47.99 30.21 93.82
CA LYS A 521 47.59 30.16 95.24
C LYS A 521 47.17 31.53 95.80
N SER A 522 46.96 32.53 94.96
CA SER A 522 46.66 33.92 95.38
C SER A 522 45.17 34.26 95.55
N PHE A 523 44.24 33.32 95.30
CA PHE A 523 42.78 33.61 95.31
C PHE A 523 41.98 33.01 96.49
N LEU A 524 42.62 32.70 97.62
CA LEU A 524 41.90 32.37 98.86
C LEU A 524 41.68 33.63 99.71
N ILE A 525 40.52 34.28 99.54
CA ILE A 525 39.97 35.23 100.52
C ILE A 525 38.59 34.73 100.94
N PHE A 526 38.49 34.30 102.20
CA PHE A 526 37.24 34.05 102.91
C PHE A 526 36.60 35.40 103.30
N ARG A 527 35.27 35.52 103.14
CA ARG A 527 34.47 36.55 103.82
C ARG A 527 33.17 35.95 104.33
N GLU A 528 33.01 36.03 105.65
CA GLU A 528 31.87 35.57 106.43
C GLU A 528 30.62 36.45 106.29
N GLU A 529 29.49 35.75 106.27
CA GLU A 529 28.21 35.96 106.95
C GLU A 529 27.32 37.21 106.75
N HIS A 530 26.12 36.87 106.26
CA HIS A 530 24.81 36.98 106.93
C HIS A 530 23.82 38.13 106.65
N HIS A 531 22.60 37.63 106.40
CA HIS A 531 21.27 38.04 106.86
C HIS A 531 20.32 38.82 105.92
N SER A 532 19.16 38.15 105.71
CA SER A 532 17.79 38.71 105.78
C SER A 532 17.34 39.51 104.54
N LYS A 533 16.14 39.40 103.96
CA LYS A 533 14.85 38.74 104.24
C LYS A 533 13.96 38.95 102.98
N SER A 534 13.10 37.96 102.64
CA SER A 534 11.76 38.13 102.01
C SER A 534 11.69 38.77 100.58
N THR A 535 10.75 38.54 99.66
CA THR A 535 9.43 37.89 99.62
C THR A 535 9.04 37.61 98.16
N LEU A 536 8.09 36.69 98.00
CA LEU A 536 7.30 36.22 96.86
C LEU A 536 6.83 37.19 95.74
N CYS A 537 6.54 36.53 94.59
CA CYS A 537 5.33 36.59 93.73
C CYS A 537 5.28 37.44 92.44
N LEU A 538 5.17 36.69 91.32
CA LEU A 538 4.06 36.62 90.35
C LEU A 538 3.51 37.87 89.61
N THR A 539 3.25 37.61 88.32
CA THR A 539 2.25 38.16 87.38
C THR A 539 2.52 39.43 86.56
N SER A 540 2.59 39.18 85.24
CA SER A 540 1.69 39.65 84.17
C SER A 540 1.74 41.08 83.61
N HIS A 541 1.73 41.08 82.27
CA HIS A 541 0.95 41.92 81.35
C HIS A 541 1.38 43.37 81.00
N GLN A 542 1.64 43.50 79.69
CA GLN A 542 1.17 44.51 78.73
C GLN A 542 1.72 45.96 78.69
N SER A 543 2.20 46.27 77.47
CA SER A 543 1.92 47.46 76.62
C SER A 543 2.37 48.83 77.17
N ALA A 544 3.12 49.68 76.46
CA ALA A 544 2.78 50.29 75.18
C ALA A 544 3.77 51.44 74.86
N VAL A 545 3.71 51.89 73.60
CA VAL A 545 3.98 53.23 73.05
C VAL A 545 5.34 53.48 72.35
N VAL A 546 5.15 54.03 71.14
CA VAL A 546 6.00 54.35 69.98
C VAL A 546 6.29 55.88 69.97
N PRO A 547 7.30 56.39 69.23
CA PRO A 547 7.06 57.16 67.97
C PRO A 547 8.03 56.72 66.83
N SER A 548 7.63 56.43 65.56
CA SER A 548 7.26 57.28 64.40
C SER A 548 8.36 58.29 63.98
N VAL A 549 8.77 58.60 62.71
CA VAL A 549 8.22 58.62 61.31
C VAL A 549 9.43 58.68 60.32
N ARG A 550 9.47 58.04 59.13
CA ARG A 550 9.17 58.52 57.74
C ARG A 550 9.64 57.40 56.78
N ALA A 551 8.83 56.75 55.91
CA ALA A 551 8.02 57.18 54.76
C ALA A 551 8.84 57.66 53.53
N LEU A 552 8.87 56.83 52.49
CA LEU A 552 8.68 57.20 51.07
C LEU A 552 8.15 55.98 50.28
N THR A 553 7.10 56.25 49.52
CA THR A 553 6.22 55.39 48.70
C THR A 553 6.77 55.23 47.26
N ASN A 554 6.40 54.26 46.42
CA ASN A 554 5.16 53.98 45.68
C ASN A 554 5.30 52.55 45.08
N GLY A 555 4.29 51.67 45.06
CA GLY A 555 3.18 51.59 44.08
C GLY A 555 3.53 50.52 43.00
N GLU A 556 2.70 49.58 42.55
CA GLU A 556 1.26 49.32 42.60
C GLU A 556 0.97 47.85 42.19
N TYR A 557 -0.16 47.33 42.72
CA TYR A 557 -1.16 46.38 42.15
C TYR A 557 -0.73 45.01 41.58
N ALA A 558 -1.08 43.89 42.24
CA ALA A 558 -2.38 43.14 42.18
C ALA A 558 -2.43 42.17 40.97
N ASP A 559 -2.91 40.93 41.03
CA ASP A 559 -4.04 40.45 41.82
C ASP A 559 -4.09 38.90 41.93
N HIS A 560 -4.79 38.44 42.99
CA HIS A 560 -5.49 37.17 43.31
C HIS A 560 -5.36 35.91 42.39
N SER A 561 -5.41 34.66 42.88
CA SER A 561 -6.11 34.10 44.05
C SER A 561 -5.54 32.73 44.46
N GLN A 562 -5.38 32.54 45.78
CA GLN A 562 -5.37 31.25 46.46
C GLN A 562 -6.79 30.66 46.46
N TRP A 563 -6.92 29.33 46.34
CA TRP A 563 -7.82 28.57 47.23
C TRP A 563 -7.00 27.45 47.88
N ALA A 564 -7.28 27.26 49.16
CA ALA A 564 -6.46 26.60 50.15
C ALA A 564 -7.27 25.51 50.84
N LYS A 565 -6.54 24.59 51.49
CA LYS A 565 -6.96 23.74 52.62
C LYS A 565 -7.87 22.56 52.25
N THR A 566 -7.73 21.37 52.83
CA THR A 566 -7.08 20.92 54.07
C THR A 566 -7.00 19.38 54.04
N ASP A 567 -5.95 18.82 54.67
CA ASP A 567 -5.94 17.73 55.67
C ASP A 567 -7.13 16.73 55.70
N ASP A 568 -6.98 15.43 55.93
CA ASP A 568 -6.10 14.74 56.88
C ASP A 568 -6.22 13.20 56.66
N GLY A 569 -5.27 12.39 57.14
CA GLY A 569 -5.57 10.99 57.54
C GLY A 569 -4.77 9.83 56.92
N LYS A 570 -3.58 9.55 57.50
CA LYS A 570 -3.02 8.25 57.99
C LYS A 570 -3.64 6.97 57.38
N GLY A 571 -2.90 6.00 56.81
CA GLY A 571 -1.67 5.35 57.27
C GLY A 571 -1.94 3.88 57.65
N VAL A 572 -0.91 3.01 57.53
CA VAL A 572 -0.83 1.54 57.83
C VAL A 572 -1.05 0.63 56.60
N VAL A 573 -0.04 0.10 55.91
CA VAL A 573 0.99 -0.94 56.23
C VAL A 573 0.43 -2.35 56.46
N GLY A 574 0.74 -3.26 55.53
CA GLY A 574 0.61 -4.71 55.71
C GLY A 574 1.32 -5.50 54.60
N LYS A 575 2.50 -6.06 54.91
CA LYS A 575 3.27 -7.04 54.11
C LYS A 575 2.81 -8.48 54.42
N ARG A 576 2.80 -9.36 53.41
CA ARG A 576 3.42 -10.74 53.33
C ARG A 576 2.74 -11.55 52.21
N SER A 577 3.47 -12.07 51.21
CA SER A 577 4.05 -13.44 51.09
C SER A 577 2.98 -14.54 51.13
N SER A 578 2.96 -15.62 50.36
CA SER A 578 3.83 -16.31 49.38
C SER A 578 3.07 -17.57 48.94
N GLU A 579 3.53 -18.27 47.90
CA GLU A 579 3.28 -19.70 47.60
C GLU A 579 1.85 -20.11 47.19
N ASP A 580 1.60 -21.17 46.43
CA ASP A 580 2.27 -21.92 45.36
C ASP A 580 1.22 -22.96 44.92
N ALA A 581 1.50 -23.69 43.85
CA ALA A 581 0.96 -25.03 43.54
C ALA A 581 -0.46 -25.17 42.93
N THR A 582 -0.44 -25.33 41.60
CA THR A 582 -0.84 -26.55 40.84
C THR A 582 -2.09 -27.34 41.24
N GLY A 583 -3.00 -27.55 40.27
CA GLY A 583 -4.03 -28.58 40.35
C GLY A 583 -4.84 -28.71 39.07
N SER A 584 -4.29 -29.41 38.07
CA SER A 584 -5.01 -29.90 36.89
C SER A 584 -5.87 -31.12 37.26
N VAL A 585 -7.17 -31.14 36.96
CA VAL A 585 -7.92 -32.34 36.50
C VAL A 585 -9.21 -31.90 35.78
N THR A 586 -9.29 -32.20 34.49
CA THR A 586 -10.53 -32.58 33.75
C THR A 586 -10.38 -34.07 33.38
N PRO A 587 -11.38 -34.83 32.84
CA PRO A 587 -12.70 -34.44 32.32
C PRO A 587 -13.87 -35.43 32.63
N ALA A 588 -15.03 -35.16 32.00
CA ALA A 588 -15.98 -36.13 31.40
C ALA A 588 -17.36 -36.31 32.12
N PRO A 589 -18.40 -36.82 31.43
CA PRO A 589 -19.40 -35.99 30.73
C PRO A 589 -20.86 -36.44 30.93
N LEU A 590 -21.77 -35.90 30.10
CA LEU A 590 -23.14 -36.35 29.76
C LEU A 590 -24.26 -35.78 30.65
N ARG A 591 -25.24 -35.07 30.03
CA ARG A 591 -26.41 -35.72 29.39
C ARG A 591 -27.41 -34.65 28.90
N GLN A 592 -27.91 -34.86 27.68
CA GLN A 592 -29.01 -34.15 27.05
C GLN A 592 -30.28 -34.09 27.92
N LYS A 593 -31.03 -32.98 27.83
CA LYS A 593 -32.50 -33.00 27.82
C LYS A 593 -33.05 -31.94 26.86
N ASN A 594 -33.84 -32.43 25.91
CA ASN A 594 -34.79 -31.67 25.10
C ASN A 594 -35.85 -30.98 25.98
N GLY A 595 -36.30 -29.81 25.57
CA GLY A 595 -37.44 -29.12 26.15
C GLY A 595 -37.91 -27.97 25.26
N THR A 596 -38.79 -28.28 24.31
CA THR A 596 -39.63 -27.32 23.60
C THR A 596 -40.88 -27.00 24.43
N SER A 597 -41.17 -25.72 24.68
CA SER A 597 -42.53 -25.14 24.55
C SER A 597 -42.56 -23.64 24.86
N ASN A 598 -43.08 -22.88 23.89
CA ASN A 598 -43.99 -21.72 23.97
C ASN A 598 -43.98 -20.81 25.22
N SER A 599 -43.84 -19.50 25.01
CA SER A 599 -44.97 -18.56 24.87
C SER A 599 -44.57 -17.10 25.12
N ASN A 600 -45.39 -16.19 24.59
CA ASN A 600 -45.54 -14.76 24.88
C ASN A 600 -44.59 -13.81 24.11
N SER A 601 -45.04 -13.16 23.03
CA SER A 601 -46.01 -12.05 22.95
C SER A 601 -45.46 -10.75 23.56
N HIS A 602 -45.09 -9.81 22.68
CA HIS A 602 -45.33 -8.38 22.91
C HIS A 602 -45.43 -7.66 21.55
N THR A 603 -46.67 -7.28 21.26
CA THR A 603 -47.10 -6.30 20.28
C THR A 603 -46.58 -4.90 20.60
N PHE A 604 -46.05 -4.20 19.59
CA PHE A 604 -46.15 -2.74 19.48
C PHE A 604 -46.58 -2.37 18.05
N LYS A 605 -47.84 -1.92 17.94
CA LYS A 605 -48.38 -1.03 16.89
C LYS A 605 -47.93 0.40 17.24
N ALA A 606 -47.77 1.40 16.38
CA ALA A 606 -47.97 1.59 14.94
C ALA A 606 -47.32 2.93 14.57
N SER A 607 -46.94 3.12 13.30
CA SER A 607 -47.28 4.33 12.56
C SER A 607 -47.09 4.05 11.06
N GLN A 608 -48.21 3.97 10.36
CA GLN A 608 -48.26 3.90 8.91
C GLN A 608 -48.12 5.31 8.33
N ARG A 609 -47.32 5.44 7.27
CA ARG A 609 -47.65 6.30 6.14
C ARG A 609 -47.61 5.45 4.88
N LYS A 610 -48.79 5.32 4.26
CA LYS A 610 -49.03 4.74 2.94
C LYS A 610 -48.41 5.65 1.87
N ASP A 611 -47.86 5.07 0.81
CA ASP A 611 -48.48 5.08 -0.51
C ASP A 611 -47.72 4.21 -1.52
N SER A 612 -48.49 3.65 -2.46
CA SER A 612 -48.17 2.90 -3.69
C SER A 612 -48.12 1.35 -3.64
N GLU A 613 -48.93 0.77 -4.53
CA GLU A 613 -49.33 -0.64 -4.73
C GLU A 613 -48.25 -1.56 -5.33
N PRO A 614 -48.43 -2.90 -5.23
CA PRO A 614 -47.46 -3.88 -5.69
C PRO A 614 -47.66 -4.34 -7.15
N LEU A 615 -46.56 -4.35 -7.91
CA LEU A 615 -46.38 -5.05 -9.18
C LEU A 615 -46.37 -6.57 -8.95
N GLN A 616 -47.55 -7.17 -8.99
CA GLN A 616 -47.73 -8.63 -9.03
C GLN A 616 -48.57 -8.98 -10.25
N ARG A 617 -47.93 -8.98 -11.43
CA ARG A 617 -48.39 -9.61 -12.69
C ARG A 617 -47.28 -9.42 -13.71
N LEU A 618 -46.38 -10.39 -13.83
CA LEU A 618 -45.55 -10.67 -15.01
C LEU A 618 -44.81 -12.01 -14.82
N GLY A 619 -45.52 -12.99 -14.26
CA GLY A 619 -45.01 -14.34 -14.02
C GLY A 619 -45.99 -15.37 -14.56
N GLU A 620 -46.39 -15.24 -15.84
CA GLU A 620 -47.21 -16.27 -16.50
C GLU A 620 -47.24 -16.17 -18.05
N GLN A 621 -46.22 -15.59 -18.68
CA GLN A 621 -46.10 -15.57 -20.15
C GLN A 621 -44.75 -16.04 -20.73
N SER A 622 -43.83 -16.59 -19.93
CA SER A 622 -42.52 -17.08 -20.44
C SER A 622 -42.39 -18.62 -20.51
N SER A 623 -43.49 -19.38 -20.47
CA SER A 623 -43.47 -20.86 -20.52
C SER A 623 -44.10 -21.47 -21.78
N ALA A 624 -44.27 -20.69 -22.85
CA ALA A 624 -44.90 -21.15 -24.10
C ALA A 624 -44.07 -20.91 -25.38
N MET A 625 -42.78 -20.57 -25.28
CA MET A 625 -41.93 -20.31 -26.46
C MET A 625 -40.55 -21.01 -26.39
N LEU A 626 -40.52 -22.22 -25.84
CA LEU A 626 -39.37 -23.14 -25.88
C LEU A 626 -39.85 -24.55 -26.24
N ARG A 627 -40.48 -24.67 -27.41
CA ARG A 627 -40.84 -25.98 -27.98
C ARG A 627 -40.79 -26.04 -29.51
N ASN A 628 -39.98 -25.18 -30.14
CA ASN A 628 -39.52 -25.31 -31.53
C ASN A 628 -38.32 -24.39 -31.72
N LEU A 629 -37.12 -24.92 -31.43
CA LEU A 629 -35.82 -24.59 -32.03
C LEU A 629 -34.84 -25.68 -31.63
#